data_AF-A0A8T3QBT1-F1
#
_entry.id   AF-A0A8T3QBT1-F1
#
_cell.length_a   1.000
_cell.length_b   1.000
_cell.length_c   1.000
_cell.angle_alpha   90.00
_cell.angle_beta   90.00
_cell.angle_gamma   90.00
#
_symmetry.space_group_name_H-M   'P 1'
#
loop_
_entity.id
_entity.type
_entity.pdbx_description
1 polymer ?
#
loop_
_entity_poly.entity_id
_entity_poly.type
_entity_poly.pdbx_seq_one_letter_code
_entity_poly.pdbx_strand_id
1 'polypeptide(L)'
;MNVKKLELINRTNQYINELKSHSPQIETLEWYLINNLEEYLNSIKKANSGIEIEKASKILDRFCLESMDWDTTIFKKCSELTKFGLKLSKV
;
A
#
# COMPACT_ATOMS: atom_id res chain seq x y z
N MET A 1 -10.30 -17.43 -1.15
CA MET A 1 -9.64 -16.10 -1.09
C MET A 1 -10.40 -15.16 -2.03
N ASN A 2 -10.90 -14.02 -1.52
CA ASN A 2 -11.70 -13.06 -2.30
C ASN A 2 -10.89 -12.53 -3.50
N VAL A 3 -11.44 -12.58 -4.72
CA VAL A 3 -10.76 -12.12 -5.95
C VAL A 3 -10.22 -10.70 -5.83
N LYS A 4 -10.98 -9.80 -5.19
CA LYS A 4 -10.55 -8.41 -4.95
C LYS A 4 -9.40 -8.30 -3.96
N LYS A 5 -9.33 -9.20 -2.96
CA LYS A 5 -8.20 -9.27 -2.03
C LYS A 5 -6.93 -9.71 -2.76
N LEU A 6 -7.05 -10.69 -3.66
CA LEU A 6 -5.92 -11.13 -4.50
C LEU A 6 -5.46 -10.01 -5.44
N GLU A 7 -6.40 -9.26 -6.02
CA GLU A 7 -6.10 -8.08 -6.83
C GLU A 7 -5.33 -7.01 -6.04
N LEU A 8 -5.76 -6.69 -4.81
CA LEU A 8 -5.04 -5.76 -3.93
C LEU A 8 -3.62 -6.24 -3.66
N ILE A 9 -3.44 -7.52 -3.32
CA ILE A 9 -2.13 -8.15 -3.09
C ILE A 9 -1.23 -8.00 -4.33
N ASN A 10 -1.76 -8.27 -5.52
CA ASN A 10 -1.01 -8.20 -6.77
C ASN A 10 -0.60 -6.76 -7.10
N ARG A 11 -1.51 -5.80 -6.96
CA ARG A 11 -1.21 -4.37 -7.19
C ARG A 11 -0.14 -3.87 -6.22
N THR A 12 -0.22 -4.23 -4.94
CA THR A 12 0.79 -3.86 -3.95
C THR A 12 2.16 -4.48 -4.28
N ASN A 13 2.21 -5.76 -4.65
CA ASN A 13 3.45 -6.42 -5.09
C ASN A 13 4.06 -5.75 -6.31
N GLN A 14 3.24 -5.43 -7.32
CA GLN A 14 3.68 -4.75 -8.53
C GLN A 14 4.31 -3.39 -8.19
N TYR A 15 3.69 -2.63 -7.30
CA TYR A 15 4.21 -1.33 -6.92
C TYR A 15 5.52 -1.40 -6.11
N ILE A 16 5.64 -2.37 -5.20
CA ILE A 16 6.90 -2.64 -4.51
C ILE A 16 8.01 -2.95 -5.52
N ASN A 17 7.75 -3.80 -6.51
CA ASN A 17 8.73 -4.18 -7.52
C ASN A 17 9.12 -3.00 -8.42
N GLU A 18 8.16 -2.14 -8.78
CA GLU A 18 8.42 -0.90 -9.51
C GLU A 18 9.39 -0.01 -8.72
N LEU A 19 9.10 0.28 -7.45
CA LEU A 19 9.96 1.11 -6.60
C LEU A 19 11.35 0.49 -6.42
N LYS A 20 11.44 -0.83 -6.19
CA LYS A 20 12.72 -1.54 -6.07
C LYS A 20 13.55 -1.47 -7.35
N SER A 21 12.92 -1.39 -8.52
CA SER A 21 13.64 -1.28 -9.80
C SER A 21 14.43 0.02 -9.94
N HIS A 22 14.07 1.06 -9.19
CA HIS A 22 14.81 2.32 -9.13
C HIS A 22 16.07 2.25 -8.25
N SER A 23 16.29 1.12 -7.55
CA SER A 23 17.39 0.93 -6.59
C SER A 23 17.49 2.08 -5.56
N PRO A 24 16.40 2.39 -4.82
CA PRO A 24 16.37 3.53 -3.92
C PRO A 24 17.42 3.39 -2.81
N GLN A 25 18.11 4.49 -2.52
CA GLN A 25 19.06 4.54 -1.41
C GLN A 25 18.31 4.43 -0.07
N ILE A 26 19.00 3.88 0.93
CA ILE A 26 18.48 3.80 2.31
C ILE A 26 18.10 5.20 2.79
N GLU A 27 17.05 5.29 3.60
CA GLU A 27 16.51 6.55 4.16
C GLU A 27 15.91 7.52 3.14
N THR A 28 15.77 7.12 1.86
CA THR A 28 14.95 7.89 0.90
C THR A 28 13.45 7.63 1.10
N LEU A 29 12.61 8.54 0.59
CA LEU A 29 11.16 8.37 0.61
C LEU A 29 10.72 7.04 -0.03
N GLU A 30 11.32 6.65 -1.14
CA GLU A 30 11.03 5.38 -1.82
C GLU A 30 11.41 4.18 -0.94
N TRP A 31 12.52 4.23 -0.22
CA TRP A 31 12.92 3.19 0.72
C TRP A 31 11.92 3.04 1.87
N TYR A 32 11.50 4.15 2.49
CA TYR A 32 10.47 4.13 3.54
C TYR A 32 9.12 3.63 3.01
N LEU A 33 8.74 4.04 1.80
CA LEU A 33 7.51 3.58 1.18
C LEU A 33 7.54 2.07 0.90
N ILE A 34 8.65 1.52 0.40
CA ILE A 34 8.80 0.07 0.20
C ILE A 34 8.54 -0.67 1.52
N ASN A 35 9.15 -0.23 2.63
CA ASN A 35 8.96 -0.85 3.94
C ASN A 35 7.48 -0.81 4.37
N ASN A 36 6.82 0.35 4.25
CA ASN A 36 5.40 0.49 4.58
C ASN A 36 4.50 -0.38 3.67
N LEU A 37 4.82 -0.51 2.38
CA LEU A 37 4.08 -1.36 1.45
C LEU A 37 4.28 -2.85 1.75
N GLU A 38 5.47 -3.27 2.18
CA GLU A 38 5.73 -4.66 2.59
C GLU A 38 4.99 -5.03 3.87
N GLU A 39 4.95 -4.13 4.85
CA GLU A 39 4.13 -4.29 6.05
C GLU A 39 2.64 -4.36 5.68
N TYR A 40 2.17 -3.43 4.86
CA TYR A 40 0.79 -3.42 4.35
C TYR A 40 0.44 -4.73 3.65
N LEU A 41 1.27 -5.19 2.72
CA LEU A 41 1.11 -6.44 1.99
C LEU A 41 0.98 -7.64 2.94
N ASN A 42 1.83 -7.71 3.97
CA ASN A 42 1.80 -8.77 4.96
C ASN A 42 0.52 -8.73 5.80
N SER A 43 0.06 -7.54 6.19
CA SER A 43 -1.23 -7.37 6.88
C SER A 43 -2.40 -7.80 5.99
N ILE A 44 -2.44 -7.38 4.72
CA ILE A 44 -3.50 -7.78 3.80
C ILE A 44 -3.50 -9.29 3.59
N LYS A 45 -2.35 -9.94 3.37
CA LYS A 45 -2.29 -11.41 3.22
C LYS A 45 -2.91 -12.13 4.41
N LYS A 46 -2.60 -11.70 5.63
CA LYS A 46 -3.08 -12.31 6.89
C LYS A 46 -4.52 -11.94 7.28
N ALA A 47 -5.06 -10.85 6.76
CA ALA A 47 -6.40 -10.37 7.11
C ALA A 47 -7.49 -11.40 6.80
N ASN A 48 -8.31 -11.73 7.79
CA ASN A 48 -9.47 -12.62 7.67
C ASN A 48 -10.80 -11.85 7.68
N SER A 49 -10.76 -10.53 7.89
CA SER A 49 -11.91 -9.65 7.94
C SER A 49 -11.68 -8.33 7.19
N GLY A 50 -12.77 -7.65 6.83
CA GLY A 50 -12.71 -6.30 6.28
C GLY A 50 -12.07 -5.30 7.24
N ILE A 51 -12.30 -5.44 8.55
CA ILE A 51 -11.74 -4.54 9.59
C ILE A 51 -10.21 -4.55 9.57
N GLU A 52 -9.59 -5.72 9.41
CA GLU A 52 -8.13 -5.82 9.33
C GLU A 52 -7.58 -5.17 8.06
N ILE A 53 -8.29 -5.31 6.93
CA ILE A 53 -7.96 -4.62 5.67
C ILE A 53 -8.09 -3.10 5.83
N GLU A 54 -9.15 -2.63 6.51
CA GLU A 54 -9.37 -1.21 6.79
C GLU A 54 -8.23 -0.64 7.63
N LYS A 55 -7.87 -1.32 8.72
CA LYS A 55 -6.78 -0.91 9.61
C LYS A 55 -5.46 -0.80 8.84
N ALA A 56 -5.10 -1.82 8.09
CA ALA A 56 -3.88 -1.82 7.28
C ALA A 56 -3.89 -0.67 6.25
N SER A 57 -5.03 -0.44 5.60
CA SER A 57 -5.16 0.59 4.56
C SER A 57 -5.07 2.00 5.16
N LYS A 58 -5.64 2.25 6.33
CA LYS A 58 -5.52 3.54 7.04
C LYS A 58 -4.10 3.83 7.49
N ILE A 59 -3.34 2.83 7.92
CA ILE A 59 -1.93 3.01 8.31
C ILE A 59 -1.11 3.47 7.12
N LEU A 60 -1.22 2.78 5.97
CA LEU A 60 -0.53 3.18 4.75
C LEU A 60 -1.02 4.54 4.22
N ASP A 61 -2.33 4.80 4.28
CA ASP A 61 -2.91 6.08 3.84
C ASP A 61 -2.36 7.26 4.65
N ARG A 62 -2.24 7.09 5.96
CA ARG A 62 -1.65 8.09 6.85
C ARG A 62 -0.21 8.38 6.47
N PHE A 63 0.62 7.36 6.25
CA PHE A 63 2.00 7.54 5.79
C PHE A 63 2.04 8.36 4.49
N CYS A 64 1.19 8.01 3.51
CA CYS A 64 1.19 8.69 2.22
C CYS A 64 0.71 10.14 2.32
N LEU A 65 -0.25 10.45 3.20
CA LEU A 65 -0.71 11.83 3.44
C LEU A 65 0.30 12.68 4.20
N GLU A 66 1.00 12.12 5.18
CA GLU A 66 1.90 12.85 6.07
C GLU A 66 3.34 12.98 5.54
N SER A 67 3.78 12.07 4.67
CA SER A 67 5.20 11.95 4.27
C SER A 67 5.49 12.20 2.79
N MET A 68 4.49 12.46 1.95
CA MET A 68 4.68 12.63 0.50
C MET A 68 4.12 13.95 -0.01
N ASP A 69 4.71 14.44 -1.10
CA ASP A 69 4.13 15.52 -1.91
C ASP A 69 2.96 14.98 -2.75
N TRP A 70 1.80 15.62 -2.59
CA TRP A 70 0.52 15.20 -3.15
C TRP A 70 0.47 15.28 -4.68
N ASP A 71 1.33 16.09 -5.31
CA ASP A 71 1.36 16.23 -6.76
C ASP A 71 2.18 15.13 -7.45
N THR A 72 2.91 14.33 -6.68
CA THR A 72 3.80 13.28 -7.20
C THR A 72 3.06 12.03 -7.66
N THR A 73 3.62 11.34 -8.65
CA THR A 73 3.13 10.02 -9.09
C THR A 73 3.19 8.98 -7.98
N ILE A 74 4.20 9.07 -7.10
CA ILE A 74 4.37 8.18 -5.95
C ILE A 74 3.17 8.30 -5.00
N PHE A 75 2.80 9.53 -4.61
CA PHE A 75 1.62 9.76 -3.79
C PHE A 75 0.34 9.23 -4.44
N LYS A 76 0.12 9.56 -5.72
CA LYS A 76 -1.09 9.15 -6.45
C LYS A 76 -1.25 7.63 -6.45
N LYS A 77 -0.18 6.89 -6.77
CA LYS A 77 -0.18 5.42 -6.75
C LYS A 77 -0.42 4.85 -5.35
N CYS A 78 0.23 5.38 -4.32
CA CYS A 78 -0.03 4.94 -2.95
C CYS A 78 -1.50 5.19 -2.55
N SER A 79 -2.01 6.40 -2.81
CA SER A 79 -3.39 6.79 -2.47
C SER A 79 -4.42 5.93 -3.18
N GLU A 80 -4.16 5.52 -4.42
CA GLU A 80 -5.04 4.60 -5.16
C GLU A 80 -5.09 3.22 -4.51
N LEU A 81 -3.95 2.69 -4.05
CA LEU A 81 -3.89 1.41 -3.33
C LEU A 81 -4.68 1.47 -2.02
N THR A 82 -4.49 2.52 -1.22
CA THR A 82 -5.17 2.66 0.08
C THR A 82 -6.67 2.84 -0.10
N LYS A 83 -7.11 3.65 -1.08
CA LYS A 83 -8.53 3.79 -1.44
C LYS A 83 -9.15 2.48 -1.91
N PHE A 84 -8.43 1.67 -2.69
CA PHE A 84 -8.90 0.36 -3.11
C PHE A 84 -9.09 -0.58 -1.91
N GLY A 85 -8.12 -0.61 -0.98
CA GLY A 85 -8.21 -1.37 0.27
C GLY A 85 -9.37 -0.93 1.15
N LEU A 86 -9.57 0.37 1.34
CA LEU A 86 -10.70 0.94 2.10
C LEU A 86 -12.06 0.67 1.47
N LYS A 87 -12.13 0.56 0.14
CA LYS A 87 -13.37 0.15 -0.55
C LYS A 87 -13.65 -1.33 -0.32
N LEU A 88 -12.61 -2.16 -0.34
CA LEU A 88 -12.72 -3.60 -0.13
C LEU A 88 -13.13 -3.95 1.31
N SER A 89 -12.71 -3.17 2.30
CA SER A 89 -13.02 -3.44 3.71
C SER A 89 -14.50 -3.29 4.08
N LYS A 90 -15.29 -2.62 3.23
CA LYS A 90 -16.72 -2.34 3.43
C LYS A 90 -17.63 -3.39 2.78
N VAL A 91 -17.05 -4.39 2.11
CA VAL A 91 -17.77 -5.45 1.37
C VAL A 91 -17.93 -6.68 2.23
#